data_AF-A0A317FQ73-F1
#
_entry.id   AF-A0A317FQ73-F1
#
_cell.length_a   1.000
_cell.length_b   1.000
_cell.length_c   1.000
_cell.angle_alpha   90.00
_cell.angle_beta   90.00
_cell.angle_gamma   90.00
#
_symmetry.space_group_name_H-M   'P 1'
#
loop_
_entity.id
_entity.type
_entity.pdbx_description
1 polymer ?
#
loop_
_entity_poly.entity_id
_entity_poly.type
_entity_poly.pdbx_seq_one_letter_code
_entity_poly.pdbx_strand_id
1 'polypeptide(L)' 'EIAASFGVVYQVTLVIAALITGAAAFGIWQNCKWGAYTYITLTVVNQPLLLIMGWWNIGALILPGIIVAILLTKLSAMK' A
#
# COMPACT_ATOMS: atom_id res chain seq x y z
N GLU A 1 -26.55 -11.03 -10.52
CA GLU A 1 -25.34 -11.66 -11.11
C GLU A 1 -24.14 -10.71 -11.15
N ILE A 2 -24.29 -9.49 -11.69
CA ILE A 2 -23.21 -8.48 -11.75
C ILE A 2 -22.64 -8.13 -10.37
N ALA A 3 -23.49 -7.95 -9.34
CA ALA A 3 -23.04 -7.64 -7.97
C ALA A 3 -22.18 -8.75 -7.31
N ALA A 4 -22.43 -10.03 -7.65
CA ALA A 4 -21.67 -11.15 -7.11
C ALA A 4 -20.27 -11.23 -7.75
N SER A 5 -20.17 -10.90 -9.04
CA SER A 5 -18.90 -10.76 -9.75
C SER A 5 -18.03 -9.65 -9.15
N PHE A 6 -18.61 -8.49 -8.83
CA PHE A 6 -17.90 -7.40 -8.15
C PHE A 6 -17.38 -7.82 -6.76
N GLY A 7 -18.14 -8.63 -6.01
CA GLY A 7 -17.72 -9.16 -4.72
C GLY A 7 -16.47 -10.05 -4.79
N VAL A 8 -16.41 -10.96 -5.77
CA VAL A 8 -15.26 -11.85 -5.97
C VAL A 8 -14.03 -11.06 -6.43
N VAL A 9 -14.20 -10.13 -7.39
CA VAL A 9 -13.10 -9.29 -7.86
C VAL A 9 -12.52 -8.46 -6.71
N TYR A 10 -13.38 -7.87 -5.88
CA TYR A 10 -12.97 -7.10 -4.70
C TYR A 10 -12.18 -7.96 -3.70
N GLN A 11 -12.70 -9.16 -3.36
CA GLN A 11 -12.00 -10.09 -2.47
C GLN A 11 -10.64 -10.53 -3.01
N VAL A 12 -10.56 -10.86 -4.31
CA VAL A 12 -9.30 -11.25 -4.95
C VAL A 12 -8.30 -10.08 -4.93
N THR A 13 -8.75 -8.87 -5.23
CA THR A 13 -7.88 -7.68 -5.14
C THR A 13 -7.38 -7.41 -3.73
N LEU A 14 -8.20 -7.64 -2.69
CA LEU A 14 -7.78 -7.49 -1.30
C LEU A 14 -6.72 -8.53 -0.90
N VAL A 15 -6.88 -9.78 -1.33
CA VAL A 15 -5.89 -10.84 -1.06
C VAL A 15 -4.56 -10.51 -1.74
N ILE A 16 -4.60 -10.08 -3.00
CA ILE A 16 -3.39 -9.65 -3.72
C ILE A 16 -2.75 -8.45 -3.02
N ALA A 17 -3.53 -7.44 -2.65
CA ALA A 17 -3.02 -6.27 -1.94
C ALA A 17 -2.38 -6.65 -0.59
N ALA A 18 -2.98 -7.59 0.16
CA ALA A 18 -2.43 -8.10 1.41
C ALA A 18 -1.09 -8.83 1.19
N LEU A 19 -0.99 -9.65 0.15
CA LEU A 19 0.26 -10.35 -0.20
C LEU A 19 1.38 -9.37 -0.58
N ILE A 20 1.09 -8.38 -1.42
CA ILE A 20 2.08 -7.38 -1.83
C ILE A 20 2.48 -6.51 -0.64
N THR A 21 1.54 -6.12 0.21
CA THR A 21 1.84 -5.36 1.43
C THR A 21 2.68 -6.18 2.41
N GLY A 22 2.40 -7.49 2.54
CA GLY A 22 3.22 -8.41 3.32
C GLY A 22 4.64 -8.57 2.77
N ALA A 23 4.78 -8.68 1.45
CA ALA A 23 6.08 -8.71 0.79
C ALA A 23 6.85 -7.38 0.99
N ALA A 24 6.17 -6.24 0.89
CA ALA A 24 6.76 -4.93 1.16
C ALA A 24 7.24 -4.81 2.61
N ALA A 25 6.43 -5.26 3.58
CA ALA A 25 6.80 -5.31 4.98
C ALA A 25 8.02 -6.22 5.22
N PHE A 26 8.08 -7.37 4.56
CA PHE A 26 9.25 -8.26 4.61
C PHE A 26 10.51 -7.59 4.03
N GLY A 27 10.39 -6.90 2.89
CA GLY A 27 11.50 -6.14 2.31
C GLY A 27 11.98 -5.01 3.23
N ILE A 28 11.06 -4.30 3.88
CA ILE A 28 11.37 -3.25 4.86
C ILE A 28 12.06 -3.85 6.09
N TRP A 29 11.59 -5.01 6.58
CA TRP A 29 12.20 -5.73 7.70
C TRP A 29 13.66 -6.10 7.41
N GLN A 30 13.92 -6.56 6.19
CA GLN A 30 15.27 -6.89 5.71
C GLN A 30 16.11 -5.64 5.35
N ASN A 31 15.59 -4.43 5.59
CA ASN A 31 16.18 -3.15 5.20
C ASN A 31 16.53 -3.06 3.71
N CYS A 32 15.69 -3.63 2.84
CA CYS A 32 15.89 -3.58 1.39
C CYS A 32 15.11 -2.42 0.76
N LYS A 33 15.74 -1.69 -0.17
CA LYS A 33 15.11 -0.58 -0.90
C LYS A 33 13.88 -1.01 -1.69
N TRP A 34 13.86 -2.23 -2.23
CA TRP A 34 12.71 -2.75 -2.97
C TRP A 34 11.45 -2.85 -2.10
N GLY A 35 11.59 -3.14 -0.80
CA GLY A 35 10.46 -3.16 0.15
C GLY A 35 9.89 -1.75 0.37
N ALA A 36 10.78 -0.78 0.56
CA ALA A 36 10.41 0.62 0.70
C ALA A 36 9.72 1.16 -0.57
N TYR A 37 10.29 0.92 -1.75
CA TYR A 37 9.68 1.34 -3.02
C TYR A 37 8.33 0.69 -3.26
N THR A 38 8.17 -0.61 -2.94
CA THR A 38 6.89 -1.30 -3.07
C THR A 38 5.83 -0.67 -2.15
N TYR A 39 6.17 -0.39 -0.89
CA TYR A 39 5.23 0.25 0.05
C TYR A 39 4.84 1.66 -0.37
N ILE A 40 5.81 2.47 -0.82
CA ILE A 40 5.56 3.83 -1.31
C ILE A 40 4.65 3.78 -2.54
N THR A 41 4.95 2.90 -3.50
CA THR A 41 4.15 2.74 -4.71
C THR A 41 2.72 2.32 -4.38
N LEU A 42 2.55 1.33 -3.50
CA LEU A 42 1.24 0.91 -3.02
C LEU A 42 0.47 2.07 -2.37
N THR A 43 1.13 2.86 -1.52
CA THR A 43 0.51 4.01 -0.87
C THR A 43 0.06 5.04 -1.90
N VAL A 44 0.91 5.39 -2.87
CA VAL A 44 0.60 6.36 -3.92
C VAL A 44 -0.54 5.89 -4.82
N VAL A 45 -0.64 4.59 -5.11
CA VAL A 45 -1.73 4.01 -5.89
C VAL A 45 -3.03 3.89 -5.07
N ASN A 46 -2.93 3.60 -3.77
CA ASN A 46 -4.08 3.42 -2.90
C ASN A 46 -4.84 4.73 -2.63
N GLN A 47 -4.15 5.88 -2.57
CA GLN A 47 -4.80 7.16 -2.29
C GLN A 47 -5.82 7.58 -3.39
N PRO A 48 -5.50 7.52 -4.70
CA PRO A 48 -6.48 7.70 -5.78
C PRO A 48 -7.61 6.67 -5.76
N LEU A 49 -7.32 5.40 -5.42
CA LEU A 49 -8.37 4.37 -5.34
C LEU A 49 -9.40 4.71 -4.25
N LEU A 50 -8.93 5.14 -3.08
CA LEU A 50 -9.81 5.60 -2.00
C LEU A 50 -10.64 6.82 -2.43
N LEU A 51 -10.05 7.74 -3.22
CA LEU A 51 -10.78 8.91 -3.76
C LEU A 51 -11.91 8.47 -4.71
N ILE A 52 -11.63 7.54 -5.62
CA ILE A 52 -12.62 7.02 -6.59
C ILE A 52 -13.75 6.27 -5.87
N MET A 53 -13.44 5.53 -4.80
CA MET A 53 -14.42 4.80 -4.00
C MET A 53 -15.26 5.70 -3.07
N GLY A 54 -14.92 6.99 -2.96
CA GLY A 54 -15.57 7.91 -2.01
C GLY A 54 -15.25 7.61 -0.55
N TRP A 55 -14.22 6.80 -0.27
CA TRP A 55 -13.79 6.40 1.07
C TRP A 55 -12.57 7.20 1.56
N TRP A 56 -12.12 8.18 0.78
CA TRP A 56 -10.97 8.99 1.11
C TRP A 56 -11.26 9.96 2.25
N ASN A 57 -10.32 10.04 3.19
CA ASN A 57 -10.30 11.02 4.27
C ASN A 57 -8.83 11.37 4.56
N ILE A 58 -8.56 12.59 5.03
CA ILE A 58 -7.25 13.02 5.52
C ILE A 58 -6.66 12.02 6.52
N GLY A 59 -7.47 11.44 7.41
CA GLY A 59 -7.03 10.41 8.35
C GLY A 59 -6.40 9.18 7.66
N ALA A 60 -6.86 8.83 6.46
CA ALA A 60 -6.34 7.72 5.67
C ALA A 60 -4.96 7.99 5.04
N LEU A 61 -4.50 9.25 5.03
CA LEU A 61 -3.18 9.64 4.55
C LEU A 61 -2.16 9.78 5.70
N ILE A 62 -2.60 10.12 6.91
CA ILE A 62 -1.69 10.46 8.03
C ILE A 62 -0.70 9.33 8.31
N LEU A 63 -1.22 8.13 8.63
CA LEU A 63 -0.37 7.00 8.99
C LEU A 63 0.54 6.53 7.83
N PRO A 64 0.02 6.25 6.62
CA PRO A 64 0.88 5.84 5.51
C PRO A 64 1.84 6.96 5.10
N GLY A 65 1.45 8.23 5.22
CA GLY A 65 2.31 9.39 4.96
C GLY A 65 3.52 9.46 5.90
N ILE A 66 3.32 9.22 7.21
CA ILE A 66 4.41 9.14 8.19
C ILE A 66 5.35 7.98 7.84
N ILE A 67 4.81 6.80 7.53
CA ILE A 67 5.62 5.63 7.17
C ILE A 67 6.44 5.92 5.92
N VAL A 68 5.84 6.51 4.88
CA VAL A 68 6.54 6.94 3.66
C VAL A 68 7.64 7.94 3.98
N ALA A 69 7.39 8.94 4.82
CA ALA A 69 8.41 9.91 5.23
C ALA A 69 9.59 9.22 5.93
N ILE A 70 9.33 8.31 6.87
CA ILE A 70 10.37 7.53 7.55
C ILE A 70 11.16 6.70 6.54
N LEU A 71 10.47 5.97 5.65
CA LEU A 71 11.12 5.15 4.62
C LEU A 71 12.02 5.98 3.71
N LEU A 72 11.57 7.17 3.28
CA LEU A 72 12.37 8.08 2.46
C LEU A 72 13.62 8.57 3.20
N THR A 73 13.53 8.89 4.50
CA THR A 73 14.70 9.29 5.29
C THR A 73 15.70 8.16 5.51
N LYS A 74 15.23 6.91 5.57
CA LYS A 74 16.05 5.71 5.78
C LYS A 74 16.55 5.10 4.46
N LEU A 75 16.02 5.52 3.33
CA LEU A 75 16.25 4.91 2.01
C LEU A 75 17.73 4.83 1.61
N SER A 76 18.51 5.85 1.97
CA SER A 76 19.96 5.90 1.68
C SER A 76 20.77 4.90 2.50
N ALA A 77 20.28 4.51 3.67
CA ALA A 77 20.90 3.53 4.56
C ALA A 77 20.42 2.09 4.32
N MET A 78 19.35 1.91 3.54
CA MET A 78 18.83 0.61 3.12
C MET A 78 19.72 -0.01 2.04
N LYS A 79 19.69 -1.34 1.93
CA LYS A 79 20.40 -2.14 0.91
C LYS A 79 19.64 -2.12 -0.41
#